data_AF-L7MEY7-F1
#
_entry.id   AF-L7MEY7-F1
#
_cell.length_a   1.000
_cell.length_b   1.000
_cell.length_c   1.000
_cell.angle_alpha   90.00
_cell.angle_beta   90.00
_cell.angle_gamma   90.00
#
_symmetry.space_group_name_H-M   'P 1'
#
loop_
_entity.id
_entity.type
_entity.pdbx_description
1 polymer ?
#
loop_
_entity_poly.entity_id
_entity_poly.type
_entity_poly.pdbx_seq_one_letter_code
_entity_poly.pdbx_strand_id
1 'polypeptide(L)'
;DGRPEAIHEDVPARHERCHLQRRYGESCVLQRRRLQGRMPRVLHDMNAATYSDDLESNVCYSAAAYREECREFGISLDMPRICVRCTKPDGAEMLAGDIATVTEQDSAAPAADVVFVVERKLCNKNVIPNLIRLAQVIEERYAARGFRDTRYAVVGFGGDGFYASPHVVTADGQIFSSIRALVSAFGSLTIGDGESDPLAAVAYAGQLPVRMASAQTMILVKCTTCKPDDDSSMYADIYRMLIDRGVHLHILDDDEFNVRTASKPSKSKRIFGVDHRLAFTVKDVKDMQGDAELHSQIRLPKDFCVPLALESNGTLFSSMKMFEKRNLNKKFLDVMSRRVAASSAPDCQICECVSLDDGVGQSLCSRCVSPTLGPVRSPDFSPSMYEETVERKTYKRPKTKKLRPQNLK
;
A
#
# COMPACT_ATOMS: atom_id res chain seq x y z
N ASP A 1 -54.65 -10.40 -56.67
CA ASP A 1 -55.58 -10.95 -55.68
C ASP A 1 -54.97 -12.12 -54.94
N GLY A 2 -54.90 -12.00 -53.61
CA GLY A 2 -54.90 -13.15 -52.70
C GLY A 2 -53.57 -13.82 -52.35
N ARG A 3 -53.00 -13.38 -51.20
CA ARG A 3 -52.02 -14.05 -50.30
C ARG A 3 -50.55 -14.16 -50.72
N PRO A 4 -49.68 -13.78 -49.79
CA PRO A 4 -48.56 -14.61 -49.37
C PRO A 4 -48.64 -14.96 -47.87
N GLU A 5 -48.35 -16.23 -47.55
CA GLU A 5 -48.02 -16.70 -46.21
C GLU A 5 -46.62 -16.16 -45.83
N ALA A 6 -46.53 -15.51 -44.67
CA ALA A 6 -45.27 -15.07 -44.09
C ALA A 6 -44.85 -16.04 -42.97
N ILE A 7 -43.58 -16.43 -43.03
CA ILE A 7 -42.88 -17.34 -42.11
C ILE A 7 -42.57 -16.60 -40.80
N HIS A 8 -42.73 -17.32 -39.68
CA HIS A 8 -42.47 -16.90 -38.30
C HIS A 8 -41.01 -16.48 -38.06
N GLU A 9 -40.82 -15.35 -37.36
CA GLU A 9 -39.70 -15.12 -36.45
C GLU A 9 -40.16 -14.18 -35.31
N ASP A 10 -40.31 -14.75 -34.11
CA ASP A 10 -40.65 -14.02 -32.87
C ASP A 10 -39.38 -13.45 -32.22
N VAL A 11 -39.31 -12.13 -32.08
CA VAL A 11 -38.32 -11.41 -31.27
C VAL A 11 -39.07 -10.53 -30.26
N PRO A 12 -38.90 -10.70 -28.93
CA PRO A 12 -39.59 -9.84 -28.00
C PRO A 12 -38.80 -8.55 -27.73
N ALA A 13 -39.52 -7.46 -27.93
CA ALA A 13 -39.14 -6.09 -27.64
C ALA A 13 -38.82 -5.85 -26.15
N ARG A 14 -37.71 -5.17 -25.88
CA ARG A 14 -37.51 -4.34 -24.68
C ARG A 14 -36.62 -3.15 -25.00
N HIS A 15 -37.23 -2.04 -25.39
CA HIS A 15 -36.70 -0.70 -25.18
C HIS A 15 -37.87 0.24 -24.86
N GLU A 16 -37.59 1.18 -23.97
CA GLU A 16 -38.37 2.38 -23.65
C GLU A 16 -39.62 2.26 -22.78
N ARG A 17 -39.43 2.54 -21.48
CA ARG A 17 -40.00 3.75 -20.84
C ARG A 17 -39.37 4.01 -19.46
N CYS A 18 -38.34 4.87 -19.46
CA CYS A 18 -37.86 5.57 -18.27
C CYS A 18 -37.94 7.06 -18.57
N HIS A 19 -39.00 7.73 -18.12
CA HIS A 19 -39.06 9.17 -17.86
C HIS A 19 -40.42 9.52 -17.21
N LEU A 20 -40.45 9.65 -15.87
CA LEU A 20 -40.74 10.89 -15.13
C LEU A 20 -41.14 10.62 -13.66
N GLN A 21 -40.28 11.14 -12.77
CA GLN A 21 -40.56 11.83 -11.51
C GLN A 21 -41.33 11.18 -10.34
N ARG A 22 -40.56 11.09 -9.24
CA ARG A 22 -40.95 11.32 -7.82
C ARG A 22 -42.03 10.39 -7.23
N ARG A 23 -41.57 9.28 -6.63
CA ARG A 23 -41.87 8.89 -5.24
C ARG A 23 -41.11 7.60 -4.88
N TYR A 24 -40.30 7.71 -3.83
CA TYR A 24 -39.84 6.68 -2.88
C TYR A 24 -39.97 5.19 -3.26
N GLY A 25 -38.81 4.51 -3.37
CA GLY A 25 -38.51 3.36 -2.52
C GLY A 25 -39.20 2.00 -2.73
N GLU A 26 -39.92 1.74 -3.83
CA GLU A 26 -40.69 0.48 -3.96
C GLU A 26 -40.13 -0.59 -4.92
N SER A 27 -39.08 -0.31 -5.70
CA SER A 27 -38.62 -1.27 -6.72
C SER A 27 -37.91 -2.52 -6.18
N CYS A 28 -37.34 -2.49 -4.98
CA CYS A 28 -36.76 -3.71 -4.37
C CYS A 28 -37.80 -4.56 -3.60
N VAL A 29 -38.96 -4.00 -3.24
CA VAL A 29 -39.97 -4.70 -2.42
C VAL A 29 -40.85 -5.63 -3.27
N LEU A 30 -40.97 -5.37 -4.59
CA LEU A 30 -41.95 -6.03 -5.45
C LEU A 30 -41.55 -7.42 -6.01
N GLN A 31 -40.35 -7.94 -5.71
CA GLN A 31 -39.97 -9.32 -6.04
C GLN A 31 -40.17 -10.32 -4.89
N ARG A 32 -40.88 -9.93 -3.82
CA ARG A 32 -41.25 -10.78 -2.68
C ARG A 32 -42.11 -12.02 -2.99
N ARG A 33 -42.58 -12.23 -4.22
CA ARG A 33 -43.44 -13.41 -4.55
C ARG A 33 -42.69 -14.66 -5.05
N ARG A 34 -41.36 -14.67 -5.12
CA ARG A 34 -40.58 -15.87 -5.53
C ARG A 34 -39.57 -16.41 -4.52
N LEU A 35 -39.42 -15.81 -3.33
CA LEU A 35 -38.40 -16.19 -2.34
C LEU A 35 -38.99 -16.55 -0.97
N GLN A 36 -40.02 -17.39 -0.94
CA GLN A 36 -40.61 -17.88 0.32
C GLN A 36 -39.82 -19.04 0.97
N GLY A 37 -38.51 -19.14 0.71
CA GLY A 37 -37.70 -20.31 1.13
C GLY A 37 -36.41 -20.04 1.89
N ARG A 38 -35.91 -18.79 2.02
CA ARG A 38 -34.58 -18.52 2.63
C ARG A 38 -34.48 -17.21 3.43
N MET A 39 -35.50 -16.84 4.20
CA MET A 39 -35.33 -15.71 5.13
C MET A 39 -36.09 -15.87 6.46
N PRO A 40 -35.65 -16.72 7.40
CA PRO A 40 -36.22 -16.75 8.74
C PRO A 40 -35.40 -16.04 9.83
N ARG A 41 -34.19 -15.52 9.55
CA ARG A 41 -33.31 -15.01 10.64
C ARG A 41 -33.25 -13.49 10.79
N VAL A 42 -33.13 -12.70 9.71
CA VAL A 42 -32.89 -11.25 9.84
C VAL A 42 -34.10 -10.47 10.37
N LEU A 43 -35.32 -10.89 10.03
CA LEU A 43 -36.54 -10.20 10.51
C LEU A 43 -36.96 -10.60 11.93
N HIS A 44 -36.44 -11.71 12.46
CA HIS A 44 -36.87 -12.26 13.75
C HIS A 44 -36.26 -11.49 14.93
N ASP A 45 -35.08 -10.90 14.73
CA ASP A 45 -34.33 -10.16 15.74
C ASP A 45 -34.79 -8.70 15.89
N MET A 46 -35.41 -8.10 14.85
CA MET A 46 -35.95 -6.74 14.94
C MET A 46 -37.15 -6.62 15.89
N ASN A 47 -37.93 -7.70 16.05
CA ASN A 47 -39.13 -7.70 16.90
C ASN A 47 -38.82 -7.92 18.40
N ALA A 48 -37.57 -8.19 18.75
CA ALA A 48 -37.12 -8.39 20.13
C ALA A 48 -36.42 -7.17 20.74
N ALA A 49 -36.21 -6.10 19.96
CA ALA A 49 -35.46 -4.92 20.41
C ALA A 49 -36.32 -4.01 21.30
N THR A 50 -36.02 -4.01 22.60
CA THR A 50 -36.43 -2.94 23.53
C THR A 50 -35.67 -1.64 23.24
N TYR A 51 -36.30 -0.49 23.53
CA TYR A 51 -35.86 0.87 23.22
C TYR A 51 -34.56 1.28 23.96
N SER A 52 -33.41 0.82 23.50
CA SER A 52 -32.05 1.29 23.83
C SER A 52 -31.08 0.82 22.73
N ASP A 53 -29.81 1.27 22.75
CA ASP A 53 -28.71 1.09 21.75
C ASP A 53 -28.75 -0.13 20.80
N ASP A 54 -29.32 -1.25 21.23
CA ASP A 54 -29.69 -2.41 20.41
C ASP A 54 -30.52 -2.06 19.15
N LEU A 55 -31.46 -1.10 19.22
CA LEU A 55 -32.28 -0.75 18.04
C LEU A 55 -31.44 -0.14 16.92
N GLU A 56 -30.48 0.73 17.27
CA GLU A 56 -29.62 1.39 16.29
C GLU A 56 -28.68 0.38 15.63
N SER A 57 -28.09 -0.50 16.43
CA SER A 57 -27.25 -1.59 15.95
C SER A 57 -28.02 -2.55 15.05
N ASN A 58 -29.25 -2.91 15.42
CA ASN A 58 -30.14 -3.75 14.60
C ASN A 58 -30.52 -3.10 13.27
N VAL A 59 -30.72 -1.77 13.24
CA VAL A 59 -30.92 -1.01 12.00
C VAL A 59 -29.68 -1.12 11.12
N CYS A 60 -28.49 -1.01 11.69
CA CYS A 60 -27.24 -1.08 10.94
C CYS A 60 -26.92 -2.48 10.40
N TYR A 61 -27.18 -3.53 11.17
CA TYR A 61 -27.09 -4.90 10.66
C TYR A 61 -28.08 -5.16 9.53
N SER A 62 -29.31 -4.69 9.67
CA SER A 62 -30.35 -4.83 8.64
C SER A 62 -29.98 -4.05 7.36
N ALA A 63 -29.47 -2.84 7.51
CA ALA A 63 -29.00 -2.02 6.39
C ALA A 63 -27.82 -2.66 5.67
N ALA A 64 -26.84 -3.20 6.40
CA ALA A 64 -25.70 -3.91 5.83
C ALA A 64 -26.12 -5.15 5.05
N ALA A 65 -27.03 -5.97 5.62
CA ALA A 65 -27.55 -7.16 4.93
C ALA A 65 -28.33 -6.80 3.66
N TYR A 66 -29.15 -5.74 3.71
CA TYR A 66 -29.89 -5.24 2.56
C TYR A 66 -28.95 -4.71 1.46
N ARG A 67 -27.91 -3.99 1.85
CA ARG A 67 -26.87 -3.48 0.93
C ARG A 67 -26.18 -4.62 0.19
N GLU A 68 -25.81 -5.68 0.91
CA GLU A 68 -25.14 -6.84 0.33
C GLU A 68 -26.03 -7.58 -0.68
N GLU A 69 -27.31 -7.77 -0.36
CA GLU A 69 -28.27 -8.35 -1.30
C GLU A 69 -28.40 -7.49 -2.56
N CYS A 70 -28.55 -6.17 -2.43
CA CYS A 70 -28.62 -5.26 -3.59
C CYS A 70 -27.33 -5.31 -4.44
N ARG A 71 -26.17 -5.46 -3.79
CA ARG A 71 -24.87 -5.57 -4.46
C ARG A 71 -24.78 -6.82 -5.33
N GLU A 72 -25.35 -7.95 -4.92
CA GLU A 72 -25.42 -9.17 -5.76
C GLU A 72 -26.21 -8.93 -7.05
N PHE A 73 -27.15 -7.98 -7.06
CA PHE A 73 -27.90 -7.56 -8.25
C PHE A 73 -27.24 -6.38 -9.00
N GLY A 74 -26.01 -6.01 -8.66
CA GLY A 74 -25.27 -4.92 -9.30
C GLY A 74 -25.77 -3.52 -8.92
N ILE A 75 -26.57 -3.40 -7.85
CA ILE A 75 -27.03 -2.11 -7.32
C ILE A 75 -26.14 -1.73 -6.13
N SER A 76 -25.32 -0.69 -6.32
CA SER A 76 -24.56 -0.11 -5.22
C SER A 76 -25.46 0.82 -4.39
N LEU A 77 -25.48 0.60 -3.07
CA LEU A 77 -26.17 1.45 -2.11
C LEU A 77 -25.17 1.84 -1.03
N ASP A 78 -25.25 3.08 -0.55
CA ASP A 78 -24.42 3.53 0.57
C ASP A 78 -25.00 3.06 1.91
N MET A 79 -24.14 2.88 2.90
CA MET A 79 -24.61 2.68 4.26
C MET A 79 -25.26 3.96 4.80
N PRO A 80 -26.36 3.86 5.57
CA PRO A 80 -26.93 5.00 6.26
C PRO A 80 -25.88 5.68 7.14
N ARG A 81 -25.82 7.02 7.13
CA ARG A 81 -24.83 7.82 7.87
C ARG A 81 -24.70 7.42 9.34
N ILE A 82 -25.81 7.05 9.98
CA ILE A 82 -25.89 6.63 11.38
C ILE A 82 -25.11 5.34 11.68
N CYS A 83 -24.92 4.50 10.66
CA CYS A 83 -24.24 3.21 10.74
C CYS A 83 -22.75 3.26 10.43
N VAL A 84 -22.27 4.42 9.99
CA VAL A 84 -20.88 4.61 9.58
C VAL A 84 -20.22 5.48 10.63
N ARG A 85 -19.35 4.85 11.44
CA ARG A 85 -18.70 5.49 12.58
C ARG A 85 -17.18 5.38 12.46
N CYS A 86 -16.49 6.48 12.73
CA CYS A 86 -15.04 6.56 12.84
C CYS A 86 -14.66 7.07 14.23
N THR A 87 -13.59 6.54 14.81
CA THR A 87 -13.12 6.95 16.14
C THR A 87 -11.98 7.97 16.02
N LYS A 88 -12.12 9.10 16.71
CA LYS A 88 -11.07 10.10 16.87
C LYS A 88 -10.01 9.64 17.89
N PRO A 89 -8.83 10.26 17.93
CA PRO A 89 -7.79 9.89 18.90
C PRO A 89 -8.18 10.08 20.37
N ASP A 90 -9.08 11.03 20.67
CA ASP A 90 -9.63 11.29 22.00
C ASP A 90 -10.74 10.29 22.41
N GLY A 91 -11.10 9.36 21.51
CA GLY A 91 -12.17 8.38 21.69
C GLY A 91 -13.56 8.88 21.30
N ALA A 92 -13.72 10.15 20.91
CA ALA A 92 -14.98 10.64 20.39
C ALA A 92 -15.28 10.04 19.01
N GLU A 93 -16.56 9.90 18.68
CA GLU A 93 -16.99 9.34 17.40
C GLU A 93 -17.31 10.42 16.37
N MET A 94 -17.14 10.05 15.11
CA MET A 94 -17.53 10.80 13.92
C MET A 94 -18.49 9.96 13.10
N LEU A 95 -19.55 10.58 12.58
CA LEU A 95 -20.46 9.96 11.62
C LEU A 95 -19.95 10.21 10.20
N ALA A 96 -20.45 9.44 9.23
CA ALA A 96 -20.11 9.69 7.83
C ALA A 96 -20.34 11.16 7.41
N GLY A 97 -19.39 11.73 6.68
CA GLY A 97 -19.36 13.14 6.25
C GLY A 97 -18.92 14.13 7.32
N ASP A 98 -18.68 13.70 8.57
CA ASP A 98 -18.06 14.57 9.56
C ASP A 98 -16.60 14.81 9.21
N ILE A 99 -16.13 16.03 9.47
CA ILE A 99 -14.74 16.45 9.27
C ILE A 99 -14.17 16.90 10.61
N ALA A 100 -12.95 16.45 10.92
CA ALA A 100 -12.21 16.87 12.10
C ALA A 100 -10.78 17.26 11.72
N THR A 101 -10.28 18.32 12.34
CA THR A 101 -8.84 18.61 12.34
C THR A 101 -8.22 17.94 13.55
N VAL A 102 -7.13 17.22 13.33
CA VAL A 102 -6.43 16.43 14.33
C VAL A 102 -4.96 16.86 14.33
N THR A 103 -4.44 17.13 15.51
CA THR A 103 -3.07 17.56 15.77
C THR A 103 -2.38 16.53 16.68
N GLU A 104 -1.05 16.61 16.78
CA GLU A 104 -0.30 15.73 17.69
C GLU A 104 -0.77 15.83 19.15
N GLN A 105 -1.31 16.98 19.57
CA GLN A 105 -1.76 17.20 20.95
C GLN A 105 -3.07 16.48 21.27
N ASP A 106 -3.85 16.11 20.26
CA ASP A 106 -5.14 15.44 20.42
C ASP A 106 -4.97 13.94 20.76
N SER A 107 -3.75 13.40 20.61
CA SER A 107 -3.46 11.99 20.87
C SER A 107 -2.79 11.80 22.24
N ALA A 108 -3.49 11.13 23.16
CA ALA A 108 -2.97 10.84 24.50
C ALA A 108 -1.74 9.89 24.49
N ALA A 109 -1.60 9.08 23.44
CA ALA A 109 -0.44 8.22 23.21
C ALA A 109 -0.18 8.06 21.71
N PRO A 110 1.10 8.05 21.27
CA PRO A 110 1.42 7.85 19.86
C PRO A 110 1.11 6.42 19.42
N ALA A 111 0.43 6.32 18.29
CA ALA A 111 0.02 5.07 17.67
C ALA A 111 0.71 4.89 16.31
N ALA A 112 0.95 3.65 15.89
CA ALA A 112 1.60 3.35 14.62
C ALA A 112 0.86 2.28 13.83
N ASP A 113 0.72 2.50 12.53
CA ASP A 113 0.11 1.59 11.57
C ASP A 113 1.19 1.18 10.56
N VAL A 114 1.61 -0.08 10.62
CA VAL A 114 2.69 -0.61 9.76
C VAL A 114 2.12 -1.64 8.79
N VAL A 115 2.22 -1.35 7.48
CA VAL A 115 1.73 -2.23 6.42
C VAL A 115 2.91 -2.87 5.71
N PHE A 116 3.01 -4.20 5.75
CA PHE A 116 3.95 -4.95 4.92
C PHE A 116 3.31 -5.25 3.58
N VAL A 117 3.89 -4.76 2.49
CA VAL A 117 3.44 -5.03 1.11
C VAL A 117 4.46 -5.98 0.50
N VAL A 118 4.11 -7.25 0.34
CA VAL A 118 5.07 -8.33 0.11
C VAL A 118 4.84 -9.01 -1.23
N GLU A 119 5.84 -8.92 -2.08
CA GLU A 119 5.88 -9.62 -3.36
C GLU A 119 6.17 -11.12 -3.15
N ARG A 120 5.32 -11.97 -3.70
CA ARG A 120 5.34 -13.43 -3.56
C ARG A 120 6.19 -14.12 -4.63
N LYS A 121 7.30 -13.51 -5.04
CA LYS A 121 8.23 -14.07 -6.04
C LYS A 121 9.38 -14.84 -5.40
N LEU A 122 10.02 -15.71 -6.20
CA LEU A 122 11.09 -16.60 -5.75
C LEU A 122 12.26 -15.86 -5.06
N CYS A 123 12.58 -14.66 -5.51
CA CYS A 123 13.57 -13.76 -4.90
C CYS A 123 13.34 -13.55 -3.39
N ASN A 124 12.07 -13.50 -2.96
CA ASN A 124 11.66 -13.22 -1.59
C ASN A 124 11.47 -14.48 -0.73
N LYS A 125 11.68 -15.68 -1.29
CA LYS A 125 11.53 -16.96 -0.57
C LYS A 125 12.29 -16.99 0.75
N ASN A 126 13.49 -16.42 0.77
CA ASN A 126 14.31 -16.36 1.99
C ASN A 126 14.06 -15.08 2.81
N VAL A 127 13.48 -14.04 2.22
CA VAL A 127 13.18 -12.75 2.88
C VAL A 127 11.95 -12.91 3.78
N ILE A 128 10.88 -13.51 3.27
CA ILE A 128 9.58 -13.65 3.96
C ILE A 128 9.71 -14.24 5.38
N PRO A 129 10.43 -15.36 5.60
CA PRO A 129 10.60 -15.92 6.95
C PRO A 129 11.31 -15.00 7.94
N ASN A 130 12.08 -14.02 7.46
CA ASN A 130 12.78 -13.04 8.29
C ASN A 130 11.94 -11.80 8.61
N LEU A 131 10.80 -11.60 7.95
CA LEU A 131 9.96 -10.41 8.15
C LEU A 131 9.36 -10.35 9.55
N ILE A 132 9.03 -11.49 10.17
CA ILE A 132 8.58 -11.51 11.57
C ILE A 132 9.63 -10.93 12.52
N ARG A 133 10.91 -11.23 12.27
CA ARG A 133 12.01 -10.73 13.10
C ARG A 133 12.23 -9.24 12.86
N LEU A 134 12.09 -8.78 11.62
CA LEU A 134 12.10 -7.35 11.31
C LEU A 134 10.96 -6.63 12.05
N ALA A 135 9.74 -7.14 11.97
CA ALA A 135 8.57 -6.57 12.63
C ALA A 135 8.74 -6.52 14.16
N GLN A 136 9.33 -7.54 14.77
CA GLN A 136 9.66 -7.55 16.21
C GLN A 136 10.66 -6.46 16.59
N VAL A 137 11.71 -6.23 15.79
CA VAL A 137 12.67 -5.16 16.07
C VAL A 137 12.04 -3.78 15.83
N ILE A 138 11.13 -3.65 14.85
CA ILE A 138 10.33 -2.43 14.66
C ILE A 138 9.46 -2.14 15.90
N GLU A 139 8.74 -3.14 16.41
CA GLU A 139 7.93 -3.03 17.64
C GLU A 139 8.79 -2.53 18.81
N GLU A 140 9.96 -3.14 19.03
CA GLU A 140 10.90 -2.71 20.08
C GLU A 140 11.36 -1.25 19.91
N ARG A 141 11.54 -0.78 18.66
CA ARG A 141 11.98 0.59 18.39
C ARG A 141 10.87 1.62 18.51
N TYR A 142 9.63 1.27 18.15
CA TYR A 142 8.45 2.07 18.45
C TYR A 142 8.22 2.17 19.96
N ALA A 143 8.26 1.06 20.68
CA ALA A 143 8.13 1.03 22.13
C ALA A 143 9.19 1.89 22.84
N ALA A 144 10.45 1.87 22.37
CA ALA A 144 11.51 2.73 22.89
C ALA A 144 11.27 4.23 22.67
N ARG A 145 10.39 4.60 21.73
CA ARG A 145 9.96 5.98 21.46
C ARG A 145 8.62 6.32 22.11
N GLY A 146 8.08 5.44 22.96
CA GLY A 146 6.85 5.69 23.71
C GLY A 146 5.56 5.32 22.98
N PHE A 147 5.64 4.70 21.79
CA PHE A 147 4.47 4.13 21.14
C PHE A 147 3.96 2.94 21.93
N ARG A 148 2.66 2.92 22.19
CA ARG A 148 1.99 1.87 22.99
C ARG A 148 0.99 1.05 22.20
N ASP A 149 0.63 1.53 21.02
CA ASP A 149 -0.41 0.96 20.20
C ASP A 149 0.05 0.89 18.74
N THR A 150 0.83 -0.15 18.46
CA THR A 150 1.31 -0.49 17.13
C THR A 150 0.50 -1.65 16.59
N ARG A 151 -0.01 -1.52 15.36
CA ARG A 151 -0.72 -2.60 14.67
C ARG A 151 -0.18 -2.79 13.27
N TYR A 152 -0.34 -4.01 12.77
CA TYR A 152 0.30 -4.47 11.55
C TYR A 152 -0.69 -5.06 10.56
N ALA A 153 -0.53 -4.74 9.29
CA ALA A 153 -1.25 -5.38 8.19
C ALA A 153 -0.26 -5.99 7.19
N VAL A 154 -0.73 -6.98 6.43
CA VAL A 154 0.04 -7.62 5.36
C VAL A 154 -0.78 -7.60 4.07
N VAL A 155 -0.17 -7.12 3.00
CA VAL A 155 -0.69 -7.17 1.64
C VAL A 155 0.23 -8.08 0.83
N GLY A 156 -0.32 -9.10 0.18
CA GLY A 156 0.42 -9.99 -0.72
C GLY A 156 0.11 -9.67 -2.19
N PHE A 157 1.10 -9.79 -3.06
CA PHE A 157 0.92 -9.66 -4.53
C PHE A 157 1.97 -10.48 -5.28
N GLY A 158 1.81 -10.66 -6.60
CA GLY A 158 2.80 -11.34 -7.45
C GLY A 158 2.87 -12.86 -7.30
N GLY A 159 1.85 -13.47 -6.68
CA GLY A 159 1.69 -14.94 -6.56
C GLY A 159 0.90 -15.52 -7.73
N ASP A 160 0.52 -16.81 -7.64
CA ASP A 160 -0.21 -17.49 -8.71
C ASP A 160 -1.73 -17.24 -8.66
N GLY A 161 -2.36 -17.16 -9.84
CA GLY A 161 -3.82 -17.06 -9.97
C GLY A 161 -4.39 -15.85 -9.23
N PHE A 162 -5.31 -16.08 -8.29
CA PHE A 162 -5.91 -15.03 -7.45
C PHE A 162 -4.85 -14.22 -6.67
N TYR A 163 -3.71 -14.82 -6.36
CA TYR A 163 -2.65 -14.18 -5.58
C TYR A 163 -1.73 -13.27 -6.41
N ALA A 164 -1.94 -13.17 -7.74
CA ALA A 164 -1.21 -12.25 -8.60
C ALA A 164 -1.57 -10.79 -8.25
N SER A 165 -2.87 -10.49 -8.18
CA SER A 165 -3.37 -9.18 -7.79
C SER A 165 -3.12 -8.89 -6.29
N PRO A 166 -2.90 -7.62 -5.92
CA PRO A 166 -2.77 -7.22 -4.52
C PRO A 166 -4.02 -7.57 -3.70
N HIS A 167 -3.82 -8.17 -2.52
CA HIS A 167 -4.90 -8.51 -1.58
C HIS A 167 -4.39 -8.48 -0.14
N VAL A 168 -5.29 -8.21 0.80
CA VAL A 168 -5.00 -8.35 2.23
C VAL A 168 -4.77 -9.82 2.57
N VAL A 169 -3.70 -10.08 3.33
CA VAL A 169 -3.45 -11.35 3.99
C VAL A 169 -3.81 -11.18 5.45
N THR A 170 -4.97 -11.72 5.83
CA THR A 170 -5.51 -11.52 7.17
C THR A 170 -4.73 -12.33 8.21
N ALA A 171 -4.62 -11.76 9.40
CA ALA A 171 -4.08 -12.43 10.57
C ALA A 171 -5.21 -12.51 11.61
N ASP A 172 -5.55 -13.73 12.06
CA ASP A 172 -6.70 -13.99 12.94
C ASP A 172 -8.03 -13.41 12.41
N GLY A 173 -8.20 -13.41 11.08
CA GLY A 173 -9.39 -12.88 10.40
C GLY A 173 -9.48 -11.35 10.37
N GLN A 174 -8.44 -10.63 10.80
CA GLN A 174 -8.40 -9.17 10.83
C GLN A 174 -7.40 -8.63 9.78
N ILE A 175 -7.67 -7.43 9.27
CA ILE A 175 -6.76 -6.69 8.37
C ILE A 175 -5.54 -6.20 9.16
N PHE A 176 -5.79 -5.47 10.26
CA PHE A 176 -4.76 -5.03 11.19
C PHE A 176 -4.77 -5.91 12.42
N SER A 177 -3.58 -6.33 12.85
CA SER A 177 -3.40 -7.27 13.94
C SER A 177 -2.18 -6.94 14.79
N SER A 178 -2.00 -7.66 15.89
CA SER A 178 -0.80 -7.55 16.73
C SER A 178 0.41 -8.24 16.08
N ILE A 179 1.60 -7.88 16.55
CA ILE A 179 2.87 -8.51 16.13
C ILE A 179 2.85 -10.05 16.22
N ARG A 180 2.10 -10.62 17.18
CA ARG A 180 2.03 -12.08 17.38
C ARG A 180 1.28 -12.78 16.26
N ALA A 181 0.23 -12.14 15.74
CA ALA A 181 -0.62 -12.68 14.70
C ALA A 181 0.07 -12.66 13.32
N LEU A 182 1.09 -11.80 13.13
CA LEU A 182 1.84 -11.74 11.87
C LEU A 182 2.53 -13.05 11.47
N VAL A 183 2.81 -13.96 12.42
CA VAL A 183 3.42 -15.26 12.12
C VAL A 183 2.55 -16.05 11.14
N SER A 184 1.23 -16.05 11.33
CA SER A 184 0.30 -16.77 10.45
C SER A 184 0.17 -16.07 9.09
N ALA A 185 0.06 -14.73 9.07
CA ALA A 185 -0.01 -13.96 7.84
C ALA A 185 1.24 -14.19 6.97
N PHE A 186 2.45 -14.00 7.50
CA PHE A 186 3.67 -14.27 6.73
C PHE A 186 3.81 -15.75 6.34
N GLY A 187 3.36 -16.68 7.20
CA GLY A 187 3.37 -18.11 6.90
C GLY A 187 2.47 -18.52 5.72
N SER A 188 1.38 -17.77 5.48
CA SER A 188 0.45 -18.01 4.37
C SER A 188 0.91 -17.45 3.01
N LEU A 189 1.98 -16.64 2.99
CA LEU A 189 2.56 -16.10 1.76
C LEU A 189 3.32 -17.19 0.99
N THR A 190 2.61 -17.93 0.15
CA THR A 190 3.22 -18.89 -0.77
C THR A 190 3.88 -18.17 -1.94
N ILE A 191 5.07 -18.60 -2.31
CA ILE A 191 5.76 -18.13 -3.51
C ILE A 191 5.03 -18.62 -4.76
N GLY A 192 4.90 -17.75 -5.76
CA GLY A 192 4.38 -18.05 -7.09
C GLY A 192 5.18 -17.34 -8.18
N ASP A 193 4.68 -17.44 -9.41
CA ASP A 193 5.26 -16.82 -10.60
C ASP A 193 4.25 -16.00 -11.42
N GLY A 194 3.09 -15.66 -10.85
CA GLY A 194 2.13 -14.76 -11.51
C GLY A 194 2.66 -13.34 -11.73
N GLU A 195 1.94 -12.56 -12.52
CA GLU A 195 2.31 -11.18 -12.84
C GLU A 195 2.44 -10.33 -11.57
N SER A 196 3.41 -9.41 -11.56
CA SER A 196 3.75 -8.61 -10.39
C SER A 196 3.76 -7.14 -10.77
N ASP A 197 2.90 -6.37 -10.12
CA ASP A 197 2.84 -4.92 -10.22
C ASP A 197 2.99 -4.30 -8.82
N PRO A 198 4.21 -3.85 -8.47
CA PRO A 198 4.45 -3.20 -7.19
C PRO A 198 3.71 -1.86 -7.03
N LEU A 199 3.42 -1.12 -8.10
CA LEU A 199 2.71 0.17 -8.01
C LEU A 199 1.25 -0.06 -7.65
N ALA A 200 0.57 -1.00 -8.32
CA ALA A 200 -0.78 -1.40 -7.94
C ALA A 200 -0.83 -1.92 -6.49
N ALA A 201 0.21 -2.64 -6.04
CA ALA A 201 0.29 -3.13 -4.66
C ALA A 201 0.40 -1.98 -3.64
N VAL A 202 1.20 -0.95 -3.92
CA VAL A 202 1.29 0.25 -3.08
C VAL A 202 -0.02 1.04 -3.11
N ALA A 203 -0.64 1.20 -4.28
CA ALA A 203 -1.94 1.86 -4.40
C ALA A 203 -3.03 1.16 -3.59
N TYR A 204 -3.10 -0.18 -3.68
CA TYR A 204 -4.02 -1.01 -2.90
C TYR A 204 -3.77 -0.89 -1.39
N ALA A 205 -2.51 -0.99 -0.96
CA ALA A 205 -2.15 -0.83 0.45
C ALA A 205 -2.51 0.57 0.99
N GLY A 206 -2.44 1.60 0.13
CA GLY A 206 -2.88 2.96 0.44
C GLY A 206 -4.35 3.08 0.82
N GLN A 207 -5.19 2.13 0.43
CA GLN A 207 -6.64 2.16 0.70
C GLN A 207 -7.02 1.53 2.05
N LEU A 208 -6.07 0.90 2.76
CA LEU A 208 -6.37 0.23 4.02
C LEU A 208 -6.85 1.21 5.12
N PRO A 209 -7.70 0.75 6.05
CA PRO A 209 -8.30 1.58 7.10
C PRO A 209 -7.30 1.91 8.22
N VAL A 210 -6.45 2.90 7.96
CA VAL A 210 -5.48 3.48 8.89
C VAL A 210 -6.14 4.45 9.88
N ARG A 211 -5.58 4.57 11.09
CA ARG A 211 -6.08 5.46 12.15
C ARG A 211 -5.71 6.91 11.92
N MET A 212 -6.57 7.82 12.36
CA MET A 212 -6.26 9.24 12.53
C MET A 212 -5.04 9.40 13.48
N ALA A 213 -4.19 10.40 13.23
CA ALA A 213 -3.00 10.72 14.04
C ALA A 213 -2.04 9.55 14.32
N SER A 214 -2.06 8.51 13.49
CA SER A 214 -1.09 7.42 13.58
C SER A 214 0.13 7.68 12.69
N ALA A 215 1.30 7.19 13.13
CA ALA A 215 2.46 7.09 12.26
C ALA A 215 2.21 5.99 11.21
N GLN A 216 2.04 6.39 9.96
CA GLN A 216 1.71 5.48 8.86
C GLN A 216 2.97 5.09 8.10
N THR A 217 3.29 3.80 8.11
CA THR A 217 4.48 3.25 7.46
C THR A 217 4.09 2.12 6.54
N MET A 218 4.56 2.16 5.28
CA MET A 218 4.51 1.03 4.35
C MET A 218 5.91 0.46 4.16
N ILE A 219 6.03 -0.86 4.20
CA ILE A 219 7.28 -1.58 3.94
C ILE A 219 7.03 -2.45 2.71
N LEU A 220 7.46 -1.97 1.54
CA LEU A 220 7.38 -2.68 0.27
C LEU A 220 8.57 -3.64 0.15
N VAL A 221 8.30 -4.94 0.17
CA VAL A 221 9.28 -6.01 -0.04
C VAL A 221 9.12 -6.50 -1.47
N LYS A 222 10.06 -6.11 -2.34
CA LYS A 222 9.99 -6.38 -3.77
C LYS A 222 11.33 -6.86 -4.34
N CYS A 223 11.28 -7.40 -5.55
CA CYS A 223 12.39 -7.61 -6.46
C CYS A 223 12.01 -7.29 -7.92
N THR A 224 10.71 -7.21 -8.24
CA THR A 224 10.27 -6.71 -9.54
C THR A 224 10.52 -5.20 -9.63
N THR A 225 11.06 -4.75 -10.77
CA THR A 225 11.25 -3.32 -11.05
C THR A 225 9.90 -2.64 -11.20
N CYS A 226 9.67 -1.56 -10.45
CA CYS A 226 8.48 -0.74 -10.63
C CYS A 226 8.55 0.02 -11.95
N LYS A 227 7.56 -0.21 -12.80
CA LYS A 227 7.35 0.49 -14.07
C LYS A 227 5.95 1.10 -14.03
N PRO A 228 5.77 2.36 -14.45
CA PRO A 228 4.44 2.91 -14.63
C PRO A 228 3.76 2.19 -15.78
N ASP A 229 2.43 2.10 -15.70
CA ASP A 229 1.60 1.77 -16.85
C ASP A 229 1.74 2.85 -17.93
N ASP A 230 1.23 2.55 -19.13
CA ASP A 230 1.25 3.47 -20.27
C ASP A 230 0.61 4.84 -19.91
N ASP A 231 -0.39 4.82 -19.04
CA ASP A 231 -1.01 5.99 -18.44
C ASP A 231 -0.38 6.29 -17.08
N SER A 232 0.68 7.11 -17.07
CA SER A 232 1.43 7.54 -15.86
C SER A 232 0.61 8.21 -14.73
N SER A 233 -0.71 8.28 -14.83
CA SER A 233 -1.63 8.83 -13.82
C SER A 233 -1.53 8.10 -12.47
N MET A 234 -1.41 6.78 -12.49
CA MET A 234 -1.32 5.97 -11.27
C MET A 234 -0.13 6.38 -10.39
N TYR A 235 1.01 6.68 -11.01
CA TYR A 235 2.20 7.14 -10.29
C TYR A 235 1.93 8.46 -9.56
N ALA A 236 1.30 9.43 -10.23
CA ALA A 236 0.97 10.72 -9.64
C ALA A 236 -0.04 10.58 -8.50
N ASP A 237 -1.02 9.69 -8.65
CA ASP A 237 -2.01 9.41 -7.61
C ASP A 237 -1.39 8.75 -6.38
N ILE A 238 -0.49 7.77 -6.58
CA ILE A 238 0.27 7.15 -5.48
C ILE A 238 1.14 8.19 -4.79
N TYR A 239 1.85 9.04 -5.55
CA TYR A 239 2.67 10.10 -4.97
C TYR A 239 1.83 11.03 -4.07
N ARG A 240 0.69 11.52 -4.57
CA ARG A 240 -0.21 12.37 -3.79
C ARG A 240 -0.75 11.64 -2.58
N MET A 241 -1.16 10.38 -2.73
CA MET A 241 -1.63 9.56 -1.63
C MET A 241 -0.57 9.40 -0.53
N LEU A 242 0.70 9.18 -0.87
CA LEU A 242 1.77 9.10 0.13
C LEU A 242 2.03 10.45 0.82
N ILE A 243 2.17 11.54 0.04
CA ILE A 243 2.51 12.85 0.58
C ILE A 243 1.34 13.48 1.35
N ASP A 244 0.15 13.49 0.76
CA ASP A 244 -1.04 14.13 1.32
C ASP A 244 -1.49 13.38 2.57
N ARG A 245 -1.44 12.05 2.62
CA ARG A 245 -1.80 11.30 3.84
C ARG A 245 -0.67 11.24 4.86
N GLY A 246 0.55 11.52 4.43
CA GLY A 246 1.76 11.45 5.25
C GLY A 246 2.22 10.03 5.54
N VAL A 247 2.06 9.13 4.57
CA VAL A 247 2.54 7.76 4.63
C VAL A 247 4.03 7.73 4.26
N HIS A 248 4.84 7.07 5.08
CA HIS A 248 6.25 6.84 4.80
C HIS A 248 6.46 5.48 4.10
N LEU A 249 6.94 5.50 2.85
CA LEU A 249 7.20 4.28 2.09
C LEU A 249 8.67 3.85 2.23
N HIS A 250 8.92 2.72 2.85
CA HIS A 250 10.22 2.07 2.92
C HIS A 250 10.25 0.88 1.95
N ILE A 251 11.30 0.76 1.16
CA ILE A 251 11.50 -0.34 0.22
C ILE A 251 12.59 -1.25 0.76
N LEU A 252 12.33 -2.55 0.68
CA LEU A 252 13.28 -3.62 0.88
C LEU A 252 13.44 -4.37 -0.45
N ASP A 253 14.52 -4.06 -1.16
CA ASP A 253 14.78 -4.55 -2.52
C ASP A 253 15.87 -5.63 -2.52
N ASP A 254 15.93 -6.50 -3.53
CA ASP A 254 16.97 -7.53 -3.63
C ASP A 254 18.29 -7.06 -4.28
N ASP A 255 18.35 -5.79 -4.68
CA ASP A 255 19.53 -5.16 -5.25
C ASP A 255 20.59 -4.75 -4.20
N GLU A 256 21.87 -4.77 -4.61
CA GLU A 256 22.97 -4.11 -3.88
C GLU A 256 23.24 -2.70 -4.41
N PHE A 257 23.66 -1.80 -3.51
CA PHE A 257 24.02 -0.43 -3.89
C PHE A 257 25.33 -0.37 -4.68
N ASN A 258 25.32 0.32 -5.81
CA ASN A 258 26.51 0.57 -6.62
C ASN A 258 27.09 1.97 -6.32
N VAL A 259 28.41 2.07 -6.12
CA VAL A 259 29.09 3.34 -5.81
C VAL A 259 29.95 3.79 -7.00
N ARG A 260 29.74 5.03 -7.46
CA ARG A 260 30.34 5.61 -8.68
C ARG A 260 31.87 5.53 -8.73
N THR A 261 32.52 5.72 -7.60
CA THR A 261 33.99 5.84 -7.45
C THR A 261 34.63 4.57 -6.90
N ALA A 262 33.85 3.52 -6.63
CA ALA A 262 34.38 2.32 -6.02
C ALA A 262 35.10 1.44 -7.04
N SER A 263 36.41 1.64 -7.17
CA SER A 263 37.32 0.65 -7.76
C SER A 263 37.41 -0.65 -6.94
N LYS A 264 36.80 -0.68 -5.74
CA LYS A 264 36.73 -1.85 -4.84
C LYS A 264 35.29 -2.11 -4.39
N PRO A 265 34.74 -3.33 -4.59
CA PRO A 265 33.38 -3.73 -4.18
C PRO A 265 33.17 -3.78 -2.66
N SER A 266 34.11 -3.32 -1.83
CA SER A 266 33.98 -3.35 -0.37
C SER A 266 33.20 -2.17 0.21
N LYS A 267 33.12 -1.03 -0.50
CA LYS A 267 32.37 0.14 -0.04
C LYS A 267 30.87 -0.04 -0.21
N SER A 268 30.43 -0.58 -1.34
CA SER A 268 29.02 -0.95 -1.61
C SER A 268 28.46 -1.92 -0.58
N LYS A 269 29.24 -2.96 -0.25
CA LYS A 269 28.83 -4.01 0.71
C LYS A 269 28.55 -3.51 2.13
N ARG A 270 29.02 -2.31 2.49
CA ARG A 270 28.84 -1.71 3.83
C ARG A 270 27.54 -0.92 3.96
N ILE A 271 26.89 -0.60 2.85
CA ILE A 271 25.64 0.18 2.83
C ILE A 271 24.50 -0.77 3.16
N PHE A 272 23.68 -0.38 4.13
CA PHE A 272 22.44 -1.06 4.47
C PHE A 272 21.27 -0.50 3.68
N GLY A 273 21.18 0.82 3.60
CA GLY A 273 20.13 1.54 2.89
C GLY A 273 20.45 3.02 2.74
N VAL A 274 19.52 3.74 2.13
CA VAL A 274 19.62 5.17 1.83
C VAL A 274 18.27 5.84 2.01
N ASP A 275 18.27 7.12 2.40
CA ASP A 275 17.14 8.03 2.21
C ASP A 275 17.50 9.10 1.17
N HIS A 276 16.73 10.19 1.07
CA HIS A 276 16.96 11.24 0.07
C HIS A 276 18.28 12.01 0.27
N ARG A 277 18.93 11.90 1.43
CA ARG A 277 20.12 12.69 1.81
C ARG A 277 21.28 11.86 2.33
N LEU A 278 21.00 10.71 2.95
CA LEU A 278 21.93 9.98 3.80
C LEU A 278 22.03 8.52 3.39
N ALA A 279 23.24 7.98 3.50
CA ALA A 279 23.49 6.55 3.41
C ALA A 279 23.67 5.95 4.81
N PHE A 280 22.96 4.87 5.10
CA PHE A 280 23.01 4.15 6.36
C PHE A 280 23.90 2.93 6.27
N THR A 281 24.70 2.70 7.30
CA THR A 281 25.73 1.66 7.36
C THR A 281 25.79 1.00 8.74
N VAL A 282 26.77 0.13 8.94
CA VAL A 282 27.10 -0.47 10.25
C VAL A 282 27.41 0.57 11.34
N LYS A 283 27.86 1.78 10.98
CA LYS A 283 28.19 2.83 11.95
C LYS A 283 26.94 3.33 12.69
N ASP A 284 25.78 3.25 12.03
CA ASP A 284 24.53 3.85 12.49
C ASP A 284 23.80 3.03 13.55
N VAL A 285 24.36 1.89 13.96
CA VAL A 285 23.82 1.03 15.03
C VAL A 285 23.81 1.75 16.39
N LYS A 286 24.79 2.62 16.63
CA LYS A 286 24.88 3.40 17.87
C LYS A 286 24.12 4.72 17.71
N ASP A 287 24.53 5.51 16.72
CA ASP A 287 24.00 6.84 16.46
C ASP A 287 23.57 6.93 14.99
N MET A 288 22.29 7.15 14.75
CA MET A 288 21.70 7.25 13.40
C MET A 288 22.03 8.59 12.73
N GLN A 289 23.29 8.82 12.39
CA GLN A 289 23.75 10.07 11.76
C GLN A 289 23.65 10.01 10.24
N GLY A 290 23.85 8.83 9.65
CA GLY A 290 23.98 8.66 8.21
C GLY A 290 25.25 9.31 7.64
N ASP A 291 25.54 8.99 6.37
CA ASP A 291 26.72 9.48 5.65
C ASP A 291 26.30 10.15 4.33
N ALA A 292 26.27 11.49 4.32
CA ALA A 292 25.88 12.29 3.16
C ALA A 292 26.91 12.26 2.02
N GLU A 293 28.20 12.16 2.37
CA GLU A 293 29.28 12.08 1.38
C GLU A 293 29.20 10.74 0.64
N LEU A 294 28.96 9.65 1.37
CA LEU A 294 28.73 8.34 0.78
C LEU A 294 27.46 8.32 -0.06
N HIS A 295 26.37 8.94 0.42
CA HIS A 295 25.11 9.05 -0.34
C HIS A 295 25.32 9.67 -1.73
N SER A 296 26.06 10.77 -1.82
CA SER A 296 26.34 11.46 -3.10
C SER A 296 27.06 10.58 -4.14
N GLN A 297 27.71 9.50 -3.71
CA GLN A 297 28.46 8.58 -4.56
C GLN A 297 27.63 7.37 -4.99
N ILE A 298 26.43 7.17 -4.45
CA ILE A 298 25.58 6.01 -4.75
C ILE A 298 24.84 6.24 -6.08
N ARG A 299 24.72 5.16 -6.87
CA ARG A 299 23.80 5.10 -8.00
C ARG A 299 22.54 4.39 -7.52
N LEU A 300 21.45 5.15 -7.43
CA LEU A 300 20.14 4.59 -7.14
C LEU A 300 19.66 3.71 -8.32
N PRO A 301 18.90 2.63 -8.04
CA PRO A 301 18.32 1.80 -9.09
C PRO A 301 17.33 2.62 -9.94
N LYS A 302 17.21 2.26 -11.22
CA LYS A 302 16.23 2.85 -12.13
C LYS A 302 14.88 2.18 -11.91
N ASP A 303 14.14 2.65 -10.92
CA ASP A 303 12.90 2.06 -10.46
C ASP A 303 11.95 3.19 -10.00
N PHE A 304 10.69 3.16 -10.42
CA PHE A 304 9.73 4.24 -10.12
C PHE A 304 9.27 4.25 -8.66
N CYS A 305 9.33 3.14 -7.92
CA CYS A 305 9.01 3.15 -6.50
C CYS A 305 10.09 3.85 -5.68
N VAL A 306 11.35 3.88 -6.14
CA VAL A 306 12.46 4.48 -5.38
C VAL A 306 12.22 5.97 -5.12
N PRO A 307 11.92 6.82 -6.12
CA PRO A 307 11.52 8.21 -5.86
C PRO A 307 10.33 8.35 -4.90
N LEU A 308 9.29 7.51 -5.02
CA LEU A 308 8.14 7.53 -4.11
C LEU A 308 8.56 7.31 -2.65
N ALA A 309 9.47 6.35 -2.42
CA ALA A 309 10.02 6.06 -1.10
C ALA A 309 10.84 7.23 -0.55
N LEU A 310 11.71 7.82 -1.36
CA LEU A 310 12.60 8.91 -0.91
C LEU A 310 11.84 10.21 -0.64
N GLU A 311 10.90 10.58 -1.50
CA GLU A 311 10.10 11.81 -1.37
C GLU A 311 9.07 11.73 -0.24
N SER A 312 8.58 10.53 0.08
CA SER A 312 7.71 10.30 1.24
C SER A 312 8.47 10.23 2.57
N ASN A 313 9.71 10.73 2.64
CA ASN A 313 10.61 10.63 3.80
C ASN A 313 10.84 9.17 4.25
N GLY A 314 10.69 8.21 3.35
CA GLY A 314 11.01 6.82 3.55
C GLY A 314 12.46 6.50 3.15
N THR A 315 12.72 5.25 2.77
CA THR A 315 14.08 4.75 2.50
C THR A 315 14.11 3.59 1.53
N LEU A 316 15.24 3.36 0.88
CA LEU A 316 15.56 2.13 0.16
C LEU A 316 16.58 1.30 0.96
N PHE A 317 16.29 0.05 1.28
CA PHE A 317 17.18 -0.91 1.94
C PHE A 317 17.41 -2.14 1.06
N SER A 318 18.58 -2.77 1.22
CA SER A 318 18.91 -4.02 0.52
C SER A 318 18.59 -5.24 1.39
N SER A 319 17.65 -6.07 0.94
CA SER A 319 17.24 -7.33 1.56
C SER A 319 18.40 -8.34 1.65
N MET A 320 19.40 -8.22 0.78
CA MET A 320 20.62 -9.04 0.80
C MET A 320 21.34 -8.98 2.15
N LYS A 321 21.21 -7.88 2.90
CA LYS A 321 21.81 -7.72 4.23
C LYS A 321 21.14 -8.56 5.32
N MET A 322 19.96 -9.13 5.06
CA MET A 322 19.34 -10.14 5.92
C MET A 322 20.05 -11.50 5.84
N PHE A 323 20.75 -11.80 4.74
CA PHE A 323 21.42 -13.11 4.55
C PHE A 323 22.89 -13.10 4.93
N GLU A 324 23.40 -11.95 5.35
CA GLU A 324 24.74 -11.82 5.89
C GLU A 324 24.91 -12.54 7.23
N LYS A 325 26.17 -12.65 7.70
CA LYS A 325 26.49 -13.25 9.00
C LYS A 325 25.59 -12.70 10.10
N ARG A 326 25.18 -13.56 11.05
CA ARG A 326 24.23 -13.25 12.16
C ARG A 326 24.45 -11.87 12.82
N ASN A 327 25.71 -11.51 13.09
CA ASN A 327 26.06 -10.23 13.71
C ASN A 327 25.76 -9.03 12.80
N LEU A 328 25.99 -9.14 11.49
CA LEU A 328 25.71 -8.08 10.52
C LEU A 328 24.21 -7.98 10.24
N ASN A 329 23.51 -9.11 10.08
CA ASN A 329 22.05 -9.16 9.99
C ASN A 329 21.40 -8.44 11.19
N LYS A 330 21.82 -8.73 12.44
CA LYS A 330 21.26 -8.06 13.62
C LYS A 330 21.41 -6.54 13.57
N LYS A 331 22.57 -6.06 13.10
CA LYS A 331 22.85 -4.63 12.94
C LYS A 331 22.03 -3.99 11.82
N PHE A 332 21.86 -4.70 10.71
CA PHE A 332 20.99 -4.29 9.62
C PHE A 332 19.54 -4.12 10.09
N LEU A 333 18.98 -5.15 10.74
CA LEU A 333 17.62 -5.10 11.29
C LEU A 333 17.47 -3.94 12.29
N ASP A 334 18.46 -3.71 13.15
CA ASP A 334 18.46 -2.59 14.09
C ASP A 334 18.39 -1.23 13.39
N VAL A 335 19.27 -0.98 12.41
CA VAL A 335 19.34 0.30 11.68
C VAL A 335 18.06 0.54 10.88
N MET A 336 17.58 -0.49 10.15
CA MET A 336 16.34 -0.39 9.38
C MET A 336 15.15 -0.10 10.31
N SER A 337 15.03 -0.82 11.41
CA SER A 337 13.91 -0.66 12.36
C SER A 337 13.93 0.70 13.05
N ARG A 338 15.12 1.22 13.41
CA ARG A 338 15.26 2.59 13.95
C ARG A 338 14.80 3.63 12.95
N ARG A 339 15.14 3.46 11.67
CA ARG A 339 14.77 4.42 10.63
C ARG A 339 13.28 4.37 10.29
N VAL A 340 12.67 3.18 10.33
CA VAL A 340 11.22 3.01 10.23
C VAL A 340 10.51 3.63 11.42
N ALA A 341 10.93 3.32 12.65
CA ALA A 341 10.35 3.90 13.86
C ALA A 341 10.64 5.41 14.02
N ALA A 342 11.49 5.98 13.16
CA ALA A 342 11.69 7.43 13.10
C ALA A 342 10.55 8.17 12.41
N SER A 343 9.73 7.46 11.63
CA SER A 343 8.50 7.97 11.04
C SER A 343 7.51 8.39 12.12
N SER A 344 6.85 9.52 11.92
CA SER A 344 5.87 10.10 12.84
C SER A 344 4.55 10.36 12.11
N ALA A 345 3.48 10.55 12.87
CA ALA A 345 2.28 11.14 12.30
C ALA A 345 2.60 12.57 11.79
N PRO A 346 1.83 13.11 10.82
CA PRO A 346 1.92 14.52 10.48
C PRO A 346 1.48 15.41 11.64
N ASP A 347 2.14 16.57 11.80
CA ASP A 347 1.84 17.55 12.86
C ASP A 347 0.36 17.96 12.91
N CYS A 348 -0.29 17.99 11.74
CA CYS A 348 -1.68 18.35 11.56
C CYS A 348 -2.29 17.57 10.40
N GLN A 349 -3.49 17.03 10.62
CA GLN A 349 -4.30 16.32 9.65
C GLN A 349 -5.75 16.83 9.64
N ILE A 350 -6.38 16.85 8.46
CA ILE A 350 -7.82 17.01 8.28
C ILE A 350 -8.37 15.65 7.89
N CYS A 351 -9.24 15.10 8.72
CA CYS A 351 -9.81 13.77 8.55
C CYS A 351 -11.31 13.86 8.30
N GLU A 352 -11.78 13.15 7.27
CA GLU A 352 -13.20 12.93 7.00
C GLU A 352 -13.56 11.47 7.32
N CYS A 353 -14.70 11.25 7.95
CA CYS A 353 -15.24 9.90 8.09
C CYS A 353 -16.06 9.54 6.86
N VAL A 354 -15.67 8.50 6.13
CA VAL A 354 -16.37 8.05 4.92
C VAL A 354 -16.84 6.61 5.08
N SER A 355 -17.84 6.23 4.28
CA SER A 355 -18.25 4.82 4.14
C SER A 355 -17.40 4.16 3.06
N LEU A 356 -16.84 3.00 3.36
CA LEU A 356 -16.28 2.10 2.34
C LEU A 356 -17.38 1.30 1.64
N ASP A 357 -17.01 0.56 0.59
CA ASP A 357 -17.90 -0.37 -0.15
C ASP A 357 -18.44 -1.50 0.75
N ASP A 358 -17.67 -1.87 1.78
CA ASP A 358 -18.08 -2.83 2.81
C ASP A 358 -19.00 -2.20 3.87
N GLY A 359 -19.23 -0.90 3.78
CA GLY A 359 -20.12 -0.15 4.66
C GLY A 359 -19.53 0.19 6.03
N VAL A 360 -18.24 -0.09 6.23
CA VAL A 360 -17.53 0.24 7.46
C VAL A 360 -17.03 1.69 7.37
N GLY A 361 -17.03 2.39 8.50
CA GLY A 361 -16.47 3.72 8.60
C GLY A 361 -14.95 3.71 8.51
N GLN A 362 -14.41 4.54 7.63
CA GLN A 362 -12.98 4.76 7.48
C GLN A 362 -12.66 6.25 7.61
N SER A 363 -11.61 6.57 8.35
CA SER A 363 -11.05 7.91 8.39
C SER A 363 -10.11 8.13 7.20
N LEU A 364 -10.48 9.06 6.30
CA LEU A 364 -9.60 9.55 5.26
C LEU A 364 -8.97 10.87 5.72
N CYS A 365 -7.68 10.81 6.03
CA CYS A 365 -6.93 11.96 6.53
C CYS A 365 -5.97 12.50 5.48
N SER A 366 -5.88 13.82 5.38
CA SER A 366 -4.83 14.52 4.63
C SER A 366 -4.11 15.52 5.52
N ARG A 367 -2.86 15.85 5.21
CA ARG A 367 -2.06 16.85 5.92
C ARG A 367 -2.73 18.21 5.79
N CYS A 368 -2.68 19.00 6.87
CA CYS A 368 -3.09 20.39 6.79
C CYS A 368 -2.20 21.13 5.79
N VAL A 369 -2.80 21.90 4.88
CA VAL A 369 -2.05 22.74 3.94
C VAL A 369 -1.41 23.87 4.74
N SER A 370 -0.13 23.74 5.07
CA SER A 370 0.63 24.87 5.60
C SER A 370 0.78 25.93 4.50
N PRO A 371 0.52 27.23 4.75
CA PRO A 371 0.66 28.31 3.76
C PRO A 371 2.09 28.50 3.22
N THR A 372 3.08 27.78 3.74
CA THR A 372 4.46 27.73 3.24
C THR A 372 4.63 26.77 2.04
N LEU A 373 3.71 25.84 1.85
CA LEU A 373 3.59 25.09 0.60
C LEU A 373 2.55 25.84 -0.25
N GLY A 374 3.05 26.77 -1.08
CA GLY A 374 2.26 27.25 -2.21
C GLY A 374 1.72 26.08 -3.04
N PRO A 375 0.78 26.30 -3.97
CA PRO A 375 0.23 25.22 -4.79
C PRO A 375 1.39 24.37 -5.30
N VAL A 376 1.37 23.08 -4.95
CA VAL A 376 2.38 22.10 -5.36
C VAL A 376 2.40 22.16 -6.88
N ARG A 377 3.31 22.98 -7.42
CA ARG A 377 3.66 22.91 -8.82
C ARG A 377 4.25 21.51 -8.93
N SER A 378 3.59 20.67 -9.71
CA SER A 378 4.21 19.50 -10.31
C SER A 378 5.67 19.86 -10.60
N PRO A 379 6.67 19.14 -10.05
CA PRO A 379 8.03 19.45 -10.40
C PRO A 379 8.09 19.40 -11.92
N ASP A 380 8.47 20.52 -12.54
CA ASP A 380 8.89 20.54 -13.93
C ASP A 380 10.02 19.51 -14.00
N PHE A 381 9.67 18.28 -14.38
CA PHE A 381 10.58 17.16 -14.55
C PHE A 381 11.50 17.57 -15.70
N SER A 382 12.63 18.20 -15.37
CA SER A 382 13.67 18.44 -16.34
C SER A 382 14.25 17.11 -16.77
N PRO A 383 14.17 16.75 -18.06
CA PRO A 383 14.73 15.50 -18.55
C PRO A 383 16.25 15.38 -18.48
N SER A 384 16.91 16.46 -18.07
CA SER A 384 18.36 16.59 -18.15
C SER A 384 19.14 15.72 -17.15
N MET A 385 18.49 15.07 -16.16
CA MET A 385 19.16 14.08 -15.31
C MET A 385 19.14 12.65 -15.86
N TYR A 386 18.41 12.41 -16.96
CA TYR A 386 18.34 11.12 -17.63
C TYR A 386 18.68 11.20 -19.12
N GLU A 387 19.38 12.26 -19.54
CA GLU A 387 19.97 12.30 -20.88
C GLU A 387 20.93 11.13 -21.04
N GLU A 388 20.55 10.23 -21.93
CA GLU A 388 21.37 9.16 -22.44
C GLU A 388 22.56 9.81 -23.14
N THR A 389 23.68 9.98 -22.45
CA THR A 389 24.94 10.26 -23.15
C THR A 389 25.27 9.02 -23.96
N VAL A 390 24.79 9.00 -25.20
CA VAL A 390 25.22 8.08 -26.24
C VAL A 390 26.69 8.42 -26.50
N GLU A 391 27.60 7.83 -25.71
CA GLU A 391 28.99 7.73 -26.10
C GLU A 391 29.02 6.90 -27.39
N ARG A 392 29.08 7.59 -28.54
CA ARG A 392 29.51 7.00 -29.80
C ARG A 392 30.95 6.53 -29.64
N LYS A 393 31.14 5.31 -29.12
CA LYS A 393 32.41 4.59 -29.23
C LYS A 393 32.64 4.27 -30.70
N THR A 394 33.40 5.13 -31.37
CA THR A 394 34.00 4.81 -32.66
C THR A 394 34.98 3.66 -32.43
N TYR A 395 34.55 2.44 -32.75
CA TYR A 395 35.44 1.28 -32.79
C TYR A 395 36.49 1.50 -33.89
N LYS A 396 37.71 1.90 -33.48
CA LYS A 396 38.88 1.83 -34.35
C LYS A 396 39.21 0.34 -34.56
N ARG A 397 39.13 -0.11 -35.82
CA ARG A 397 39.57 -1.44 -36.27
C ARG A 397 40.95 -1.77 -35.69
N PRO A 398 41.16 -2.95 -35.08
CA PRO A 398 42.48 -3.41 -34.68
C PRO A 398 43.40 -3.51 -35.90
N LYS A 399 44.60 -2.94 -35.81
CA LYS A 399 45.65 -3.14 -36.81
C LYS A 399 46.08 -4.61 -36.79
N THR A 400 45.93 -5.29 -37.93
CA THR A 400 46.43 -6.64 -38.17
C THR A 400 47.95 -6.67 -37.94
N LYS A 401 48.41 -7.49 -36.99
CA LYS A 401 49.84 -7.81 -36.86
C LYS A 401 50.25 -8.65 -38.06
N LYS A 402 51.21 -8.15 -38.85
CA LYS A 402 51.91 -8.93 -39.88
C LYS A 402 52.59 -10.12 -39.21
N LEU A 403 52.26 -11.34 -39.64
CA LEU A 403 53.03 -12.54 -39.30
C LEU A 403 54.45 -12.40 -39.86
N ARG A 404 55.46 -12.64 -39.01
CA ARG A 404 56.85 -12.82 -39.45
C ARG A 404 56.97 -14.23 -40.09
N PRO A 405 57.62 -14.37 -41.23
CA PRO A 405 57.95 -15.69 -41.76
C PRO A 405 59.01 -16.35 -40.86
N GLN A 406 58.74 -17.58 -40.41
CA GLN A 406 59.74 -18.46 -39.84
C GLN A 406 60.62 -18.98 -40.99
N ASN A 407 61.93 -18.79 -40.86
CA ASN A 407 62.91 -19.40 -41.74
C ASN A 407 62.91 -20.91 -41.51
N LEU A 408 62.60 -21.68 -42.56
CA LEU A 408 63.02 -23.08 -42.65
C LEU A 408 64.51 -23.11 -43.02
N LYS A 409 65.30 -23.80 -42.20
CA LYS A 409 66.49 -24.54 -42.61
C LYS A 409 66.30 -25.99 -42.17
#